data_AF-A0A929ZU62-F1
#
_entry.id   AF-A0A929ZU62-F1
#
_cell.length_a   1.000
_cell.length_b   1.000
_cell.length_c   1.000
_cell.angle_alpha   90.00
_cell.angle_beta   90.00
_cell.angle_gamma   90.00
#
_symmetry.space_group_name_H-M   'P 1'
#
loop_
_entity.id
_entity.type
_entity.pdbx_description
1 polymer ?
#
loop_
_entity_poly.entity_id
_entity_poly.type
_entity_poly.pdbx_seq_one_letter_code
_entity_poly.pdbx_strand_id
1 'polypeptide(L)'
;HNEYLVQKLDLFVGYSTKGLLRETYLDKYDSPVILEVDKNHLQQVGYPITLIPQGNGKYEVVLPEEGHSNNLYNYKTEEFETIPEYAAPSNKIIAVNQWYESPNLRFKLINNPNKSLPLDNIIVNLNTVNTTVRNIQANISVQFDEEINSVIIISKQGYNLRETVNFLNQTVEELIEKRKEDQSLVDRNTLKYINDNLGVVRKKLDSSANNLNALKIDKKLFNVEQKDQELLKKIQDLELRKVDLLLKMNSLASLRNSINRNIEDMIDAGSAGIQDEAFSISVSELRALYEKRIELASIYTPDSEPMREINRLISQARAKSHGRLNSYASNYGQEIARINKNIAEAEAELIHLPENQRKYIDIEREYKIIETTYNTLLTKQAESQIRLATSKSDLTIIDPAKDLGQGPIGPNVTMFKYGIIIGLMLIPLLFILIGELLDSKVRSIKEVTSVLKIPLLGVIGKSSHHNNLTVLEQPKSSISEAFRGVRAGLRFLYKEDGKSKVLLVTSSVGGEGKTYASINIASVLGLSGKKTILLGMDLRKPKIFGDFKIDNKYGISNYLSG
;
A
#
# COMPACT_ATOMS: atom_id res chain seq x y z
N HIS A 1 11.01 -4.01 -12.46
CA HIS A 1 10.98 -5.05 -11.39
C HIS A 1 9.57 -5.37 -10.93
N ASN A 2 8.84 -4.45 -10.30
CA ASN A 2 7.49 -4.74 -9.77
C ASN A 2 6.49 -5.22 -10.84
N GLU A 3 6.49 -4.62 -12.02
CA GLU A 3 5.65 -5.04 -13.14
C GLU A 3 5.99 -6.47 -13.61
N TYR A 4 7.29 -6.75 -13.81
CA TYR A 4 7.80 -8.10 -14.09
C TYR A 4 7.29 -9.12 -13.05
N LEU A 5 7.36 -8.80 -11.74
CA LEU A 5 6.85 -9.67 -10.69
C LEU A 5 5.33 -9.88 -10.77
N VAL A 6 4.58 -8.81 -11.00
CA VAL A 6 3.12 -8.89 -11.10
C VAL A 6 2.70 -9.82 -12.24
N GLN A 7 3.37 -9.73 -13.38
CA GLN A 7 3.09 -10.60 -14.53
C GLN A 7 3.61 -12.03 -14.33
N LYS A 8 4.80 -12.20 -13.74
CA LYS A 8 5.47 -13.49 -13.53
C LYS A 8 4.75 -14.35 -12.48
N LEU A 9 4.27 -13.73 -11.39
CA LEU A 9 3.67 -14.41 -10.25
C LEU A 9 2.13 -14.35 -10.22
N ASP A 10 1.53 -13.69 -11.22
CA ASP A 10 0.10 -13.41 -11.33
C ASP A 10 -0.47 -12.69 -10.09
N LEU A 11 0.26 -11.69 -9.58
CA LEU A 11 -0.12 -10.93 -8.37
C LEU A 11 -1.37 -10.06 -8.58
N PHE A 12 -1.84 -9.94 -9.82
CA PHE A 12 -3.10 -9.28 -10.14
C PHE A 12 -4.34 -10.09 -9.71
N VAL A 13 -4.18 -11.35 -9.32
CA VAL A 13 -5.24 -12.20 -8.79
C VAL A 13 -5.25 -12.12 -7.26
N GLY A 14 -6.20 -11.39 -6.70
CA GLY A 14 -6.40 -11.28 -5.25
C GLY A 14 -7.38 -12.32 -4.72
N TYR A 15 -7.10 -12.89 -3.54
CA TYR A 15 -7.96 -13.88 -2.88
C TYR A 15 -8.52 -13.32 -1.58
N SER A 16 -9.81 -13.54 -1.35
CA SER A 16 -10.45 -13.27 -0.08
C SER A 16 -11.53 -14.31 0.23
N THR A 17 -12.02 -14.32 1.46
CA THR A 17 -13.18 -15.12 1.87
C THR A 17 -14.11 -14.25 2.69
N LYS A 18 -15.42 -14.43 2.52
CA LYS A 18 -16.43 -13.63 3.21
C LYS A 18 -17.15 -14.47 4.25
N GLY A 19 -17.00 -14.08 5.51
CA GLY A 19 -17.81 -14.59 6.61
C GLY A 19 -19.04 -13.72 6.89
N LEU A 20 -19.79 -14.08 7.93
CA LEU A 20 -21.00 -13.34 8.36
C LEU A 20 -20.75 -11.88 8.72
N LEU A 21 -19.59 -11.59 9.33
CA LEU A 21 -19.29 -10.27 9.91
C LEU A 21 -18.12 -9.55 9.21
N ARG A 22 -17.29 -10.28 8.45
CA ARG A 22 -16.09 -9.71 7.82
C ARG A 22 -15.64 -10.47 6.59
N GLU A 23 -15.02 -9.75 5.68
CA GLU A 23 -14.18 -10.30 4.62
C GLU A 23 -12.74 -10.41 5.10
N THR A 24 -12.04 -11.48 4.74
CA THR A 24 -10.65 -11.75 5.12
C THR A 24 -9.83 -12.04 3.87
N TYR A 25 -8.73 -11.31 3.68
CA TYR A 25 -7.78 -11.54 2.60
C TYR A 25 -6.96 -12.81 2.83
N LEU A 26 -6.71 -13.56 1.78
CA LEU A 26 -6.03 -14.85 1.79
C LEU A 26 -4.74 -14.78 0.97
N ASP A 27 -3.73 -15.54 1.39
CA ASP A 27 -2.63 -15.85 0.50
C ASP A 27 -3.11 -16.80 -0.61
N LYS A 28 -2.52 -16.70 -1.80
CA LYS A 28 -2.81 -17.58 -2.94
C LYS A 28 -2.72 -19.07 -2.56
N TYR A 29 -1.79 -19.42 -1.66
CA TYR A 29 -1.57 -20.79 -1.21
C TYR A 29 -2.41 -21.19 0.01
N ASP A 30 -3.23 -20.30 0.58
CA ASP A 30 -4.24 -20.66 1.59
C ASP A 30 -5.50 -21.26 0.92
N SER A 31 -5.78 -20.86 -0.32
CA SER A 31 -6.93 -21.36 -1.10
C SER A 31 -6.72 -22.81 -1.55
N PRO A 32 -7.72 -23.71 -1.49
CA PRO A 32 -7.61 -25.07 -2.03
C PRO A 32 -7.42 -25.12 -3.55
N VAL A 33 -7.79 -24.04 -4.25
CA VAL A 33 -7.62 -23.90 -5.69
C VAL A 33 -6.94 -22.59 -6.05
N ILE A 34 -6.11 -22.65 -7.09
CA ILE A 34 -5.45 -21.50 -7.67
C ILE A 34 -6.15 -21.18 -8.99
N LEU A 35 -6.55 -19.93 -9.17
CA LEU A 35 -7.15 -19.44 -10.40
C LEU A 35 -6.04 -19.08 -11.40
N GLU A 36 -6.02 -19.76 -12.54
CA GLU A 36 -5.15 -19.45 -13.69
C GLU A 36 -5.98 -18.71 -14.75
N VAL A 37 -5.62 -17.46 -15.00
CA VAL A 37 -6.29 -16.58 -15.97
C VAL A 37 -5.70 -16.81 -17.37
N ASP A 38 -6.56 -16.90 -18.38
CA ASP A 38 -6.08 -16.84 -19.77
C ASP A 38 -5.73 -15.39 -20.14
N LYS A 39 -4.43 -15.09 -20.18
CA LYS A 39 -3.91 -13.76 -20.55
C LYS A 39 -4.17 -13.37 -22.01
N ASN A 40 -4.59 -14.31 -22.87
CA ASN A 40 -4.96 -14.01 -24.26
C ASN A 40 -6.43 -13.62 -24.43
N HIS A 41 -7.25 -13.85 -23.40
CA HIS A 41 -8.66 -13.48 -23.40
C HIS A 41 -8.82 -12.16 -22.64
N LEU A 42 -9.74 -11.31 -23.11
CA LEU A 42 -10.08 -10.07 -22.42
C LEU A 42 -10.78 -10.39 -21.09
N GLN A 43 -10.35 -9.75 -19.99
CA GLN A 43 -10.83 -10.07 -18.65
C GLN A 43 -11.49 -8.86 -18.00
N GLN A 44 -12.64 -9.05 -17.36
CA GLN A 44 -13.21 -8.01 -16.52
C GLN A 44 -12.46 -7.93 -15.19
N VAL A 45 -11.91 -6.75 -14.91
CA VAL A 45 -11.24 -6.42 -13.63
C VAL A 45 -12.23 -5.76 -12.66
N GLY A 46 -11.96 -5.86 -11.36
CA GLY A 46 -12.83 -5.29 -10.32
C GLY A 46 -14.19 -5.98 -10.20
N TYR A 47 -14.31 -7.20 -10.72
CA TYR A 47 -15.53 -8.00 -10.72
C TYR A 47 -15.32 -9.28 -9.91
N PRO A 48 -15.88 -9.39 -8.69
CA PRO A 48 -15.58 -10.49 -7.77
C PRO A 48 -16.15 -11.82 -8.26
N ILE A 49 -15.29 -12.82 -8.40
CA ILE A 49 -15.64 -14.19 -8.77
C ILE A 49 -15.76 -15.01 -7.49
N THR A 50 -16.97 -15.42 -7.12
CA THR A 50 -17.19 -16.25 -5.92
C THR A 50 -17.18 -17.72 -6.30
N LEU A 51 -16.30 -18.50 -5.68
CA LEU A 51 -16.17 -19.95 -5.84
C LEU A 51 -16.73 -20.63 -4.59
N ILE A 52 -17.79 -21.43 -4.77
CA ILE A 52 -18.41 -22.22 -3.70
C ILE A 52 -18.03 -23.69 -3.90
N PRO A 53 -17.33 -24.33 -2.96
CA PRO A 53 -16.98 -25.74 -3.08
C PRO A 53 -18.24 -26.63 -3.04
N GLN A 54 -18.40 -27.50 -4.04
CA GLN A 54 -19.52 -28.45 -4.14
C GLN A 54 -19.11 -29.91 -3.80
N GLY A 55 -17.85 -30.11 -3.39
CA GLY A 55 -17.25 -31.42 -3.18
C GLY A 55 -16.70 -32.06 -4.47
N ASN A 56 -15.90 -33.13 -4.32
CA ASN A 56 -15.29 -33.88 -5.44
C ASN A 56 -14.50 -33.01 -6.45
N GLY A 57 -13.84 -31.94 -5.97
CA GLY A 57 -13.07 -31.03 -6.83
C GLY A 57 -13.92 -30.20 -7.80
N LYS A 58 -15.21 -29.99 -7.48
CA LYS A 58 -16.09 -29.10 -8.24
C LYS A 58 -16.38 -27.83 -7.46
N TYR A 59 -16.47 -26.73 -8.21
CA TYR A 59 -16.74 -25.41 -7.68
C TYR A 59 -17.87 -24.78 -8.49
N GLU A 60 -18.85 -24.22 -7.79
CA GLU A 60 -19.84 -23.34 -8.39
C GLU A 60 -19.25 -21.93 -8.48
N VAL A 61 -19.17 -21.42 -9.70
CA VAL A 61 -18.78 -20.04 -9.99
C VAL A 61 -20.03 -19.19 -9.94
N VAL A 62 -20.08 -18.30 -8.94
CA VAL A 62 -21.14 -17.33 -8.72
C VAL A 62 -20.60 -15.94 -9.03
N LEU A 63 -21.27 -15.25 -9.94
CA LEU A 63 -20.93 -13.89 -10.36
C LEU A 63 -21.98 -12.89 -9.84
N PRO A 64 -21.62 -11.62 -9.61
CA PRO A 64 -22.57 -10.58 -9.25
C PRO A 64 -23.69 -10.40 -10.30
N GLU A 65 -24.91 -10.10 -9.85
CA GLU A 65 -26.04 -9.83 -10.76
C GLU A 65 -25.86 -8.50 -11.51
N GLU A 66 -25.24 -7.50 -10.87
CA GLU A 66 -24.97 -6.18 -11.41
C GLU A 66 -23.47 -5.93 -11.59
N GLY A 67 -23.11 -5.00 -12.46
CA GLY A 67 -21.73 -4.54 -12.64
C GLY A 67 -20.88 -5.30 -13.64
N HIS A 68 -21.49 -6.17 -14.48
CA HIS A 68 -20.80 -6.69 -15.67
C HIS A 68 -20.52 -5.54 -16.65
N SER A 69 -19.35 -5.56 -17.28
CA SER A 69 -18.86 -4.47 -18.14
C SER A 69 -18.43 -5.03 -19.48
N ASN A 70 -18.69 -4.29 -20.56
CA ASN A 70 -18.14 -4.60 -21.88
C ASN A 70 -16.77 -3.95 -22.12
N ASN A 71 -16.28 -3.12 -21.21
CA ASN A 71 -14.91 -2.63 -21.21
C ASN A 71 -14.02 -3.58 -20.41
N LEU A 72 -13.22 -4.37 -21.12
CA LEU A 72 -12.44 -5.48 -20.58
C LEU A 72 -10.94 -5.22 -20.68
N TYR A 73 -10.16 -5.78 -19.76
CA TYR A 73 -8.72 -5.58 -19.68
C TYR A 73 -7.95 -6.70 -20.40
N ASN A 74 -6.96 -6.30 -21.18
CA ASN A 74 -6.04 -7.20 -21.87
C ASN A 74 -4.72 -7.30 -21.08
N TYR A 75 -4.41 -8.47 -20.51
CA TYR A 75 -3.19 -8.67 -19.71
C TYR A 75 -1.89 -8.72 -20.53
N LYS A 76 -1.96 -8.75 -21.88
CA LYS A 76 -0.77 -8.69 -22.75
C LYS A 76 -0.43 -7.29 -23.19
N THR A 77 -1.44 -6.50 -23.59
CA THR A 77 -1.24 -5.11 -24.02
C THR A 77 -1.36 -4.14 -22.84
N GLU A 78 -1.92 -4.59 -21.71
CA GLU A 78 -2.25 -3.78 -20.53
C GLU A 78 -3.25 -2.65 -20.79
N GLU A 79 -4.10 -2.82 -21.80
CA GLU A 79 -5.11 -1.85 -22.22
C GLU A 79 -6.53 -2.36 -22.00
N PHE A 80 -7.48 -1.42 -22.05
CA PHE A 80 -8.89 -1.74 -22.04
C PHE A 80 -9.44 -1.77 -23.46
N GLU A 81 -10.17 -2.83 -23.78
CA GLU A 81 -10.84 -3.03 -25.06
C GLU A 81 -12.34 -3.19 -24.82
N THR A 82 -13.15 -2.50 -25.64
CA THR A 82 -14.61 -2.58 -25.55
C THR A 82 -15.15 -3.65 -26.49
N ILE A 83 -15.88 -4.62 -25.94
CA ILE A 83 -16.57 -5.66 -26.71
C ILE A 83 -18.06 -5.28 -26.92
N PRO A 84 -18.78 -5.96 -27.85
CA PRO A 84 -20.23 -5.80 -27.97
C PRO A 84 -20.96 -6.12 -26.67
N GLU A 85 -22.13 -5.51 -26.46
CA GLU A 85 -22.99 -5.81 -25.31
C GLU A 85 -23.37 -7.30 -25.28
N TYR A 86 -23.39 -7.87 -24.07
CA TYR A 86 -23.69 -9.27 -23.82
C TYR A 86 -24.59 -9.39 -22.58
N ALA A 87 -25.37 -10.47 -22.52
CA ALA A 87 -26.22 -10.75 -21.36
C ALA A 87 -25.36 -11.20 -20.16
N ALA A 88 -25.79 -10.83 -18.95
CA ALA A 88 -25.11 -11.22 -17.71
C ALA A 88 -24.86 -12.75 -17.67
N PRO A 89 -23.62 -13.20 -17.44
CA PRO A 89 -23.31 -14.63 -17.42
C PRO A 89 -23.99 -15.31 -16.23
N SER A 90 -24.59 -16.47 -16.45
CA SER A 90 -25.20 -17.28 -15.39
C SER A 90 -24.16 -18.03 -14.56
N ASN A 91 -24.52 -18.37 -13.32
CA ASN A 91 -23.71 -19.25 -12.47
C ASN A 91 -23.44 -20.60 -13.17
N LYS A 92 -22.22 -21.13 -12.99
CA LYS A 92 -21.80 -22.38 -13.65
C LYS A 92 -20.94 -23.20 -12.72
N ILE A 93 -21.15 -24.52 -12.72
CA ILE A 93 -20.30 -25.45 -11.99
C ILE A 93 -19.16 -25.89 -12.92
N ILE A 94 -17.93 -25.78 -12.43
CA ILE A 94 -16.71 -26.23 -13.12
C ILE A 94 -15.94 -27.22 -12.25
N ALA A 95 -15.28 -28.20 -12.88
CA ALA A 95 -14.31 -29.05 -12.21
C ALA A 95 -12.92 -28.41 -12.22
N VAL A 96 -12.04 -28.81 -11.29
CA VAL A 96 -10.61 -28.47 -11.37
C VAL A 96 -10.04 -28.94 -12.72
N ASN A 97 -9.18 -28.11 -13.32
CA ASN A 97 -8.61 -28.20 -14.65
C ASN A 97 -9.60 -28.02 -15.82
N GLN A 98 -10.85 -27.65 -15.55
CA GLN A 98 -11.82 -27.26 -16.58
C GLN A 98 -11.81 -25.74 -16.78
N TRP A 99 -11.85 -25.30 -18.03
CA TRP A 99 -11.99 -23.89 -18.37
C TRP A 99 -13.41 -23.39 -18.09
N TYR A 100 -13.49 -22.27 -17.38
CA TYR A 100 -14.64 -21.39 -17.34
C TYR A 100 -14.48 -20.37 -18.48
N GLU A 101 -15.56 -20.18 -19.25
CA GLU A 101 -15.60 -19.26 -20.37
C GLU A 101 -16.92 -18.48 -20.34
N SER A 102 -16.81 -17.16 -20.33
CA SER A 102 -17.88 -16.18 -20.52
C SER A 102 -17.35 -15.02 -21.38
N PRO A 103 -18.21 -14.16 -21.96
CA PRO A 103 -17.76 -13.03 -22.78
C PRO A 103 -16.75 -12.11 -22.09
N ASN A 104 -16.80 -12.04 -20.75
CA ASN A 104 -16.00 -11.14 -19.94
C ASN A 104 -14.91 -11.82 -19.10
N LEU A 105 -14.89 -13.16 -19.01
CA LEU A 105 -13.94 -13.89 -18.17
C LEU A 105 -13.55 -15.23 -18.80
N ARG A 106 -12.26 -15.57 -18.70
CA ARG A 106 -11.75 -16.90 -19.05
C ARG A 106 -10.65 -17.34 -18.11
N PHE A 107 -10.89 -18.40 -17.36
CA PHE A 107 -9.95 -18.93 -16.38
C PHE A 107 -10.17 -20.42 -16.14
N LYS A 108 -9.21 -21.09 -15.49
CA LYS A 108 -9.36 -22.45 -14.97
C LYS A 108 -8.90 -22.51 -13.52
N LEU A 109 -9.43 -23.47 -12.77
CA LEU A 109 -9.00 -23.72 -11.39
C LEU A 109 -7.97 -24.85 -11.38
N ILE A 110 -6.83 -24.65 -10.75
CA ILE A 110 -5.79 -25.68 -10.53
C ILE A 110 -5.81 -26.08 -9.07
N ASN A 111 -5.53 -27.35 -8.79
CA ASN A 111 -5.38 -27.81 -7.41
C ASN A 111 -4.16 -27.16 -6.75
N ASN A 112 -4.32 -26.67 -5.52
CA ASN A 112 -3.19 -26.15 -4.76
C ASN A 112 -2.34 -27.33 -4.22
N PRO A 113 -1.03 -27.41 -4.52
CA PRO A 113 -0.16 -28.47 -4.00
C PRO A 113 0.14 -28.32 -2.50
N ASN A 114 -0.10 -27.13 -1.92
CA ASN A 114 0.20 -26.83 -0.52
C ASN A 114 -1.00 -27.13 0.40
N LYS A 115 -0.72 -27.26 1.71
CA LYS A 115 -1.77 -27.42 2.73
C LYS A 115 -2.67 -26.17 2.76
N SER A 116 -3.87 -26.31 2.21
CA SER A 116 -4.90 -25.26 2.16
C SER A 116 -5.78 -25.23 3.40
N LEU A 117 -6.48 -24.12 3.60
CA LEU A 117 -7.51 -23.99 4.62
C LEU A 117 -8.86 -24.52 4.09
N PRO A 118 -9.70 -25.12 4.95
CA PRO A 118 -11.10 -25.39 4.60
C PRO A 118 -11.85 -24.05 4.54
N LEU A 119 -12.39 -23.71 3.38
CA LEU A 119 -13.08 -22.44 3.13
C LEU A 119 -14.47 -22.72 2.57
N ASP A 120 -15.50 -22.06 3.10
CA ASP A 120 -16.89 -22.18 2.62
C ASP A 120 -17.12 -21.43 1.30
N ASN A 121 -16.37 -20.35 1.09
CA ASN A 121 -16.37 -19.57 -0.14
C ASN A 121 -15.00 -18.95 -0.37
N ILE A 122 -14.64 -18.79 -1.63
CA ILE A 122 -13.40 -18.14 -2.07
C ILE A 122 -13.79 -17.06 -3.06
N ILE A 123 -13.48 -15.82 -2.76
CA ILE A 123 -13.70 -14.68 -3.65
C ILE A 123 -12.38 -14.37 -4.33
N VAL A 124 -12.40 -14.31 -5.65
CA VAL A 124 -11.24 -13.95 -6.47
C VAL A 124 -11.51 -12.64 -7.18
N ASN A 125 -10.61 -11.68 -7.00
CA ASN A 125 -10.68 -10.36 -7.63
C ASN A 125 -9.52 -10.19 -8.60
N LEU A 126 -9.84 -9.92 -9.86
CA LEU A 126 -8.87 -9.57 -10.89
C LEU A 126 -8.61 -8.05 -10.87
N ASN A 127 -7.35 -7.67 -10.78
CA ASN A 127 -6.91 -6.27 -10.83
C ASN A 127 -6.12 -5.99 -12.12
N THR A 128 -5.97 -4.73 -12.50
CA THR A 128 -5.03 -4.36 -13.57
C THR A 128 -3.59 -4.47 -13.06
N VAL A 129 -2.64 -4.71 -13.96
CA VAL A 129 -1.21 -4.76 -13.61
C VAL A 129 -0.79 -3.46 -12.93
N ASN A 130 -1.18 -2.32 -13.51
CA ASN A 130 -0.88 -0.98 -12.99
C ASN A 130 -1.41 -0.73 -11.57
N THR A 131 -2.64 -1.16 -11.27
CA THR A 131 -3.19 -1.01 -9.92
C THR A 131 -2.41 -1.86 -8.91
N THR A 132 -2.07 -3.10 -9.28
CA THR A 132 -1.27 -3.97 -8.42
C THR A 132 0.13 -3.42 -8.19
N VAL A 133 0.81 -2.91 -9.23
CA VAL A 133 2.13 -2.27 -9.11
C VAL A 133 2.07 -1.07 -8.17
N ARG A 134 1.05 -0.21 -8.30
CA ARG A 134 0.86 0.94 -7.41
C ARG A 134 0.66 0.50 -5.95
N ASN A 135 -0.14 -0.53 -5.72
CA ASN A 135 -0.37 -1.09 -4.39
C ASN A 135 0.91 -1.69 -3.79
N ILE A 136 1.73 -2.35 -4.61
CA ILE A 136 3.04 -2.87 -4.20
C ILE A 136 3.96 -1.71 -3.79
N GLN A 137 4.07 -0.67 -4.63
CA GLN A 137 4.90 0.51 -4.34
C GLN A 137 4.47 1.26 -3.08
N ALA A 138 3.17 1.39 -2.84
CA ALA A 138 2.66 2.10 -1.68
C ALA A 138 2.91 1.37 -0.34
N ASN A 139 3.10 0.04 -0.39
CA ASN A 139 3.16 -0.80 0.81
C ASN A 139 4.53 -1.47 1.03
N ILE A 140 5.52 -1.17 0.19
CA ILE A 140 6.90 -1.66 0.35
C ILE A 140 7.80 -0.49 0.71
N SER A 141 8.68 -0.71 1.69
CA SER A 141 9.76 0.20 2.03
C SER A 141 11.10 -0.51 1.81
N VAL A 142 12.02 0.17 1.13
CA VAL A 142 13.40 -0.27 0.88
C VAL A 142 14.32 0.78 1.47
N GLN A 143 15.16 0.35 2.42
CA GLN A 143 16.10 1.22 3.11
C GLN A 143 17.47 0.53 3.14
N PHE A 144 18.54 1.32 3.10
CA PHE A 144 19.88 0.80 3.38
C PHE A 144 20.08 0.78 4.90
N ASP A 145 20.81 -0.20 5.38
CA ASP A 145 21.22 -0.24 6.78
C ASP A 145 22.11 0.97 7.11
N GLU A 146 21.93 1.56 8.30
CA GLU A 146 22.62 2.79 8.70
C GLU A 146 24.11 2.57 8.98
N GLU A 147 24.51 1.34 9.35
CA GLU A 147 25.90 0.99 9.66
C GLU A 147 26.60 0.31 8.46
N ILE A 148 25.86 -0.50 7.71
CA ILE A 148 26.39 -1.31 6.61
C ILE A 148 25.68 -0.97 5.29
N ASN A 149 26.23 -0.03 4.52
CA ASN A 149 25.65 0.42 3.24
C ASN A 149 25.47 -0.69 2.17
N SER A 150 26.08 -1.87 2.34
CA SER A 150 25.86 -3.02 1.45
C SER A 150 24.64 -3.87 1.83
N VAL A 151 23.99 -3.61 2.96
CA VAL A 151 22.80 -4.30 3.43
C VAL A 151 21.56 -3.50 3.06
N ILE A 152 20.61 -4.18 2.41
CA ILE A 152 19.32 -3.62 2.01
C ILE A 152 18.24 -4.27 2.87
N ILE A 153 17.51 -3.45 3.60
CA ILE A 153 16.37 -3.85 4.42
C ILE A 153 15.09 -3.61 3.62
N ILE A 154 14.35 -4.67 3.36
CA ILE A 154 13.07 -4.63 2.64
C ILE A 154 11.96 -5.00 3.62
N SER A 155 10.97 -4.12 3.74
CA SER A 155 9.78 -4.36 4.57
C SER A 155 8.51 -4.15 3.75
N LYS A 156 7.45 -4.88 4.13
CA LYS A 156 6.14 -4.78 3.48
C LYS A 156 5.01 -4.80 4.51
N GLN A 157 3.99 -4.00 4.27
CA GLN A 157 2.73 -4.04 4.99
C GLN A 157 1.65 -4.70 4.12
N GLY A 158 0.74 -5.43 4.76
CA GLY A 158 -0.33 -6.17 4.08
C GLY A 158 -1.41 -6.65 5.04
N TYR A 159 -2.55 -7.04 4.49
CA TYR A 159 -3.71 -7.51 5.28
C TYR A 159 -3.56 -8.96 5.73
N ASN A 160 -2.81 -9.76 4.97
CA ASN A 160 -2.49 -11.14 5.30
C ASN A 160 -0.97 -11.28 5.53
N LEU A 161 -0.61 -11.83 6.69
CA LEU A 161 0.79 -11.95 7.08
C LEU A 161 1.54 -13.00 6.24
N ARG A 162 0.91 -14.14 5.97
CA ARG A 162 1.51 -15.22 5.16
C ARG A 162 1.76 -14.75 3.74
N GLU A 163 0.80 -14.05 3.14
CA GLU A 163 0.93 -13.41 1.83
C GLU A 163 2.09 -12.42 1.80
N THR A 164 2.21 -11.59 2.84
CA THR A 164 3.26 -10.58 2.93
C THR A 164 4.65 -11.23 3.01
N VAL A 165 4.79 -12.29 3.81
CA VAL A 165 6.05 -13.06 3.95
C VAL A 165 6.41 -13.76 2.64
N ASN A 166 5.45 -14.45 2.02
CA ASN A 166 5.65 -15.13 0.73
C ASN A 166 6.07 -14.15 -0.35
N PHE A 167 5.36 -13.01 -0.45
CA PHE A 167 5.69 -11.96 -1.41
C PHE A 167 7.13 -11.46 -1.21
N LEU A 168 7.55 -11.18 0.02
CA LEU A 168 8.90 -10.67 0.32
C LEU A 168 10.00 -11.67 -0.03
N ASN A 169 9.80 -12.95 0.25
CA ASN A 169 10.78 -13.97 -0.13
C ASN A 169 10.83 -14.16 -1.66
N GLN A 170 9.66 -14.29 -2.30
CA GLN A 170 9.59 -14.51 -3.75
C GLN A 170 10.14 -13.32 -4.56
N THR A 171 9.87 -12.07 -4.14
CA THR A 171 10.42 -10.90 -4.86
C THR A 171 11.95 -10.87 -4.83
N VAL A 172 12.57 -11.31 -3.74
CA VAL A 172 14.03 -11.35 -3.61
C VAL A 172 14.61 -12.52 -4.39
N GLU A 173 13.97 -13.69 -4.36
CA GLU A 173 14.38 -14.86 -5.15
C GLU A 173 14.33 -14.58 -6.65
N GLU A 174 13.23 -14.00 -7.16
CA GLU A 174 13.09 -13.63 -8.57
C GLU A 174 14.10 -12.54 -8.97
N LEU A 175 14.45 -11.63 -8.06
CA LEU A 175 15.49 -10.64 -8.31
C LEU A 175 16.88 -11.29 -8.41
N ILE A 176 17.18 -12.27 -7.55
CA ILE A 176 18.42 -13.05 -7.58
C ILE A 176 18.52 -13.82 -8.90
N GLU A 177 17.43 -14.46 -9.34
CA GLU A 177 17.38 -15.21 -10.60
C GLU A 177 17.58 -14.28 -11.80
N LYS A 178 16.86 -13.16 -11.85
CA LYS A 178 17.02 -12.16 -12.91
C LYS A 178 18.46 -11.61 -12.98
N ARG A 179 19.06 -11.27 -11.83
CA ARG A 179 20.46 -10.81 -11.76
C ARG A 179 21.45 -11.87 -12.28
N LYS A 180 21.20 -13.14 -11.96
CA LYS A 180 22.00 -14.25 -12.46
C LYS A 180 21.89 -14.41 -13.97
N GLU A 181 20.70 -14.24 -14.54
CA GLU A 181 20.49 -14.27 -16.00
C GLU A 181 21.21 -13.11 -16.70
N ASP A 182 21.04 -11.88 -16.20
CA ASP A 182 21.70 -10.69 -16.73
C ASP A 182 23.23 -10.83 -16.73
N GLN A 183 23.79 -11.30 -15.62
CA GLN A 183 25.24 -11.53 -15.49
C GLN A 183 25.72 -12.63 -16.43
N SER A 184 24.96 -13.72 -16.55
CA SER A 184 25.28 -14.83 -17.46
C SER A 184 25.30 -14.38 -18.93
N LEU A 185 24.40 -13.46 -19.32
CA LEU A 185 24.40 -12.89 -20.67
C LEU A 185 25.69 -12.11 -20.94
N VAL A 186 26.10 -11.26 -19.99
CA VAL A 186 27.35 -10.48 -20.10
C VAL A 186 28.58 -11.40 -20.18
N ASP A 187 28.65 -12.44 -19.36
CA ASP A 187 29.76 -13.40 -19.39
C ASP A 187 29.80 -14.21 -20.70
N ARG A 188 28.65 -14.60 -21.26
CA ARG A 188 28.58 -15.26 -22.59
C ARG A 188 29.10 -14.35 -23.70
N ASN A 189 28.71 -13.07 -23.69
CA ASN A 189 29.17 -12.09 -24.67
C ASN A 189 30.67 -11.84 -24.54
N THR A 190 31.17 -11.79 -23.31
CA THR A 190 32.59 -11.64 -23.00
C THR A 190 33.39 -12.85 -23.52
N LEU A 191 32.90 -14.08 -23.31
CA LEU A 191 33.53 -15.29 -23.85
C LEU A 191 33.57 -15.31 -25.37
N LYS A 192 32.47 -14.91 -26.03
CA LYS A 192 32.42 -14.79 -27.48
C LYS A 192 33.50 -13.82 -27.98
N TYR A 193 33.58 -12.63 -27.37
CA TYR A 193 34.61 -11.65 -27.69
C TYR A 193 36.04 -12.18 -27.49
N ILE A 194 36.31 -12.87 -26.38
CA ILE A 194 37.64 -13.45 -26.12
C ILE A 194 37.98 -14.54 -27.15
N ASN A 195 37.03 -15.41 -27.48
CA ASN A 195 37.22 -16.48 -28.48
C ASN A 195 37.54 -15.93 -29.87
N ASP A 196 36.81 -14.89 -30.30
CA ASP A 196 37.05 -14.23 -31.59
C ASP A 196 38.46 -13.63 -31.64
N ASN A 197 38.90 -12.99 -30.55
CA ASN A 197 40.26 -12.43 -30.45
C ASN A 197 41.35 -13.51 -30.35
N LEU A 198 41.12 -14.60 -29.61
CA LEU A 198 42.04 -15.74 -29.53
C LEU A 198 42.29 -16.34 -30.92
N GLY A 199 41.27 -16.44 -31.77
CA GLY A 199 41.41 -16.91 -33.15
C GLY A 199 42.35 -16.03 -33.99
N VAL A 200 42.29 -14.71 -33.80
CA VAL A 200 43.18 -13.75 -34.48
C VAL A 200 44.60 -13.82 -33.94
N VAL A 201 44.77 -13.85 -32.62
CA VAL A 201 46.08 -13.90 -31.97
C VAL A 201 46.79 -15.23 -32.26
N ARG A 202 46.06 -16.35 -32.28
CA ARG A 202 46.61 -17.67 -32.64
C ARG A 202 47.21 -17.69 -34.04
N LYS A 203 46.51 -17.15 -35.05
CA LYS A 203 47.03 -17.06 -36.43
C LYS A 203 48.31 -16.23 -36.50
N LYS A 204 48.39 -15.13 -35.73
CA LYS A 204 49.60 -14.32 -35.62
C LYS A 204 50.74 -15.07 -34.91
N LEU A 205 50.41 -15.85 -33.88
CA LEU A 205 51.39 -16.67 -33.15
C LEU A 205 52.02 -17.71 -34.07
N ASP A 206 51.21 -18.45 -34.82
CA ASP A 206 51.67 -19.46 -35.78
C ASP A 206 52.57 -18.82 -36.85
N SER A 207 52.15 -17.67 -37.40
CA SER A 207 52.96 -16.93 -38.38
C SER A 207 54.29 -16.44 -37.79
N SER A 208 54.28 -15.89 -36.58
CA SER A 208 55.48 -15.39 -35.91
C SER A 208 56.44 -16.53 -35.53
N ALA A 209 55.90 -17.67 -35.07
CA ALA A 209 56.68 -18.89 -34.80
C ALA A 209 57.39 -19.41 -36.07
N ASN A 210 56.69 -19.43 -37.19
CA ASN A 210 57.26 -19.82 -38.49
C ASN A 210 58.39 -18.87 -38.92
N ASN A 211 58.18 -17.55 -38.78
CA ASN A 211 59.20 -16.54 -39.07
C ASN A 211 60.44 -16.72 -38.18
N LEU A 212 60.25 -16.96 -36.89
CA LEU A 212 61.34 -17.19 -35.93
C LEU A 212 62.14 -18.46 -36.28
N ASN A 213 61.43 -19.56 -36.61
CA ASN A 213 62.07 -20.82 -36.99
C ASN A 213 62.83 -20.71 -38.31
N ALA A 214 62.25 -20.04 -39.32
CA ALA A 214 62.94 -19.79 -40.60
C ALA A 214 64.24 -19.02 -40.40
N LEU A 215 64.24 -18.00 -39.52
CA LEU A 215 65.43 -17.22 -39.23
C LEU A 215 66.50 -18.02 -38.47
N LYS A 216 66.08 -18.87 -37.51
CA LYS A 216 66.97 -19.78 -36.76
C LYS A 216 67.70 -20.75 -37.68
N ILE A 217 67.01 -21.29 -38.69
CA ILE A 217 67.56 -22.24 -39.66
C ILE A 217 68.49 -21.54 -40.67
N ASP A 218 68.07 -20.41 -41.25
CA ASP A 218 68.82 -19.71 -42.29
C ASP A 218 70.13 -19.11 -41.79
N LYS A 219 70.13 -18.54 -40.57
CA LYS A 219 71.27 -17.75 -40.06
C LYS A 219 72.17 -18.46 -39.08
N LYS A 220 71.84 -19.70 -38.65
CA LYS A 220 72.60 -20.49 -37.63
C LYS A 220 72.96 -19.67 -36.38
N LEU A 221 72.11 -18.72 -36.00
CA LEU A 221 72.33 -17.86 -34.83
C LEU A 221 71.92 -18.64 -33.58
N PHE A 222 72.90 -19.31 -32.97
CA PHE A 222 72.76 -19.96 -31.67
C PHE A 222 73.60 -19.16 -30.66
N ASN A 223 72.91 -18.40 -29.80
CA ASN A 223 73.42 -17.53 -28.73
C ASN A 223 73.92 -16.13 -29.15
N VAL A 224 73.07 -15.13 -28.84
CA VAL A 224 73.40 -13.71 -28.76
C VAL A 224 74.11 -13.47 -27.42
N GLU A 225 75.31 -12.89 -27.45
CA GLU A 225 76.11 -12.55 -26.25
C GLU A 225 75.38 -11.57 -25.31
N GLN A 226 75.55 -11.81 -24.00
CA GLN A 226 74.75 -11.31 -22.87
C GLN A 226 74.89 -9.81 -22.51
N LYS A 227 75.51 -8.97 -23.36
CA LYS A 227 75.88 -7.59 -22.95
C LYS A 227 74.72 -6.60 -22.88
N ASP A 228 73.62 -6.85 -23.60
CA ASP A 228 72.47 -5.94 -23.71
C ASP A 228 71.15 -6.51 -23.12
N GLN A 229 71.23 -7.57 -22.30
CA GLN A 229 70.03 -8.24 -21.74
C GLN A 229 69.10 -7.31 -20.96
N GLU A 230 69.65 -6.34 -20.23
CA GLU A 230 68.85 -5.42 -19.42
C GLU A 230 68.05 -4.45 -20.29
N LEU A 231 68.66 -3.91 -21.35
CA LEU A 231 68.01 -3.03 -22.31
C LEU A 231 66.94 -3.79 -23.12
N LEU A 232 67.25 -5.01 -23.56
CA LEU A 232 66.30 -5.88 -24.25
C LEU A 232 65.09 -6.23 -23.38
N LYS A 233 65.32 -6.51 -22.10
CA LYS A 233 64.24 -6.76 -21.13
C LYS A 233 63.38 -5.51 -20.92
N LYS A 234 63.99 -4.32 -20.81
CA LYS A 234 63.25 -3.06 -20.70
C LYS A 234 62.36 -2.79 -21.91
N ILE A 235 62.85 -3.04 -23.12
CA ILE A 235 62.07 -2.92 -24.36
C ILE A 235 60.92 -3.93 -24.36
N GLN A 236 61.20 -5.17 -23.96
CA GLN A 236 60.19 -6.22 -23.86
C GLN A 236 59.07 -5.84 -22.88
N ASP A 237 59.40 -5.35 -21.69
CA ASP A 237 58.43 -4.93 -20.68
C ASP A 237 57.57 -3.75 -21.17
N LEU A 238 58.18 -2.78 -21.86
CA LEU A 238 57.47 -1.65 -22.48
C LEU A 238 56.50 -2.12 -23.57
N GLU A 239 56.93 -3.03 -24.45
CA GLU A 239 56.07 -3.60 -25.50
C GLU A 239 54.92 -4.44 -24.91
N LEU A 240 55.17 -5.25 -23.87
CA LEU A 240 54.10 -5.98 -23.18
C LEU A 240 53.06 -5.02 -22.59
N ARG A 241 53.50 -3.91 -21.99
CA ARG A 241 52.61 -2.88 -21.46
C ARG A 241 51.83 -2.15 -22.57
N LYS A 242 52.46 -1.91 -23.72
CA LYS A 242 51.80 -1.35 -24.91
C LYS A 242 50.74 -2.30 -25.45
N VAL A 243 51.01 -3.60 -25.50
CA VAL A 243 50.01 -4.58 -25.96
C VAL A 243 48.83 -4.68 -25.01
N ASP A 244 49.05 -4.66 -23.70
CA ASP A 244 47.97 -4.57 -22.72
C ASP A 244 47.07 -3.33 -22.97
N LEU A 245 47.67 -2.15 -23.19
CA LEU A 245 46.93 -0.94 -23.54
C LEU A 245 46.20 -1.04 -24.89
N LEU A 246 46.78 -1.70 -25.89
CA LEU A 246 46.12 -1.93 -27.18
C LEU A 246 44.92 -2.87 -27.06
N LEU A 247 45.02 -3.92 -26.23
CA LEU A 247 43.89 -4.81 -25.93
C LEU A 247 42.77 -4.04 -25.25
N LYS A 248 43.10 -3.18 -24.28
CA LYS A 248 42.15 -2.26 -23.63
C LYS A 248 41.53 -1.27 -24.61
N MET A 249 42.28 -0.82 -25.61
CA MET A 249 41.74 0.08 -26.63
C MET A 249 40.76 -0.65 -27.59
N ASN A 250 41.04 -1.90 -27.94
CA ASN A 250 40.15 -2.72 -28.76
C ASN A 250 38.85 -3.12 -28.01
N SER A 251 38.94 -3.39 -26.70
CA SER A 251 37.76 -3.65 -25.88
C SER A 251 36.90 -2.38 -25.73
N LEU A 252 37.51 -1.19 -25.55
CA LEU A 252 36.81 0.10 -25.58
C LEU A 252 36.06 0.32 -26.90
N ALA A 253 36.67 -0.02 -28.03
CA ALA A 253 36.01 0.08 -29.34
C ALA A 253 34.80 -0.87 -29.44
N SER A 254 34.91 -2.07 -28.88
CA SER A 254 33.81 -3.04 -28.82
C SER A 254 32.67 -2.53 -27.92
N LEU A 255 32.98 -2.01 -26.72
CA LEU A 255 32.02 -1.38 -25.83
C LEU A 255 31.31 -0.19 -26.49
N ARG A 256 32.07 0.66 -27.19
CA ARG A 256 31.51 1.80 -27.94
C ARG A 256 30.52 1.34 -29.02
N ASN A 257 30.81 0.23 -29.69
CA ASN A 257 29.92 -0.36 -30.68
C ASN A 257 28.66 -0.94 -30.03
N SER A 258 28.76 -1.63 -28.90
CA SER A 258 27.60 -2.15 -28.16
C SER A 258 26.69 -0.99 -27.68
N ILE A 259 27.25 0.08 -27.11
CA ILE A 259 26.49 1.27 -26.69
C ILE A 259 25.73 1.93 -27.86
N ASN A 260 26.30 1.88 -29.07
CA ASN A 260 25.70 2.47 -30.27
C ASN A 260 24.64 1.58 -30.93
N ARG A 261 24.85 0.26 -30.95
CA ARG A 261 23.98 -0.68 -31.69
C ARG A 261 22.99 -1.39 -30.77
N ASN A 262 23.49 -2.26 -29.90
CA ASN A 262 22.67 -3.00 -28.94
C ASN A 262 23.43 -3.16 -27.63
N ILE A 263 22.85 -2.65 -26.54
CA ILE A 263 23.46 -2.70 -25.20
C ILE A 263 23.45 -4.11 -24.60
N GLU A 264 22.63 -5.00 -25.15
CA GLU A 264 22.61 -6.43 -24.78
C GLU A 264 23.87 -7.15 -25.24
N ASP A 265 24.53 -6.70 -26.31
CA ASP A 265 25.80 -7.24 -26.83
C ASP A 265 27.02 -6.74 -26.05
N MET A 266 26.81 -6.11 -24.89
CA MET A 266 27.90 -5.51 -24.13
C MET A 266 28.71 -6.57 -23.39
N ILE A 267 30.03 -6.46 -23.48
CA ILE A 267 31.01 -7.24 -22.72
C ILE A 267 31.20 -6.66 -21.32
N ASP A 268 31.81 -7.45 -20.43
CA ASP A 268 32.21 -6.98 -19.11
C ASP A 268 33.26 -5.83 -19.19
N ALA A 269 32.99 -4.73 -18.51
CA ALA A 269 33.88 -3.56 -18.43
C ALA A 269 35.19 -3.88 -17.70
N GLY A 270 35.17 -4.79 -16.72
CA GLY A 270 36.36 -5.27 -16.03
C GLY A 270 37.27 -6.08 -16.95
N SER A 271 36.68 -6.93 -17.79
CA SER A 271 37.38 -7.65 -18.87
C SER A 271 37.95 -6.71 -19.94
N ALA A 272 37.39 -5.50 -20.09
CA ALA A 272 37.94 -4.45 -20.93
C ALA A 272 39.08 -3.64 -20.26
N GLY A 273 39.42 -3.94 -18.99
CA GLY A 273 40.45 -3.24 -18.22
C GLY A 273 39.99 -1.89 -17.65
N ILE A 274 38.69 -1.62 -17.64
CA ILE A 274 38.08 -0.41 -17.09
C ILE A 274 37.61 -0.72 -15.67
N GLN A 275 38.40 -0.33 -14.67
CA GLN A 275 38.02 -0.38 -13.26
C GLN A 275 37.50 0.99 -12.77
N ASP A 276 36.76 1.69 -13.63
CA ASP A 276 36.17 2.98 -13.27
C ASP A 276 34.70 2.80 -12.90
N GLU A 277 34.42 2.97 -11.60
CA GLU A 277 33.09 2.91 -11.01
C GLU A 277 32.12 3.90 -11.69
N ALA A 278 32.60 5.08 -12.08
CA ALA A 278 31.77 6.08 -12.73
C ALA A 278 31.38 5.70 -14.17
N PHE A 279 32.20 4.89 -14.87
CA PHE A 279 31.80 4.32 -16.15
C PHE A 279 30.73 3.24 -15.95
N SER A 280 30.92 2.34 -14.98
CA SER A 280 29.96 1.30 -14.63
C SER A 280 28.58 1.89 -14.28
N ILE A 281 28.56 2.95 -13.46
CA ILE A 281 27.34 3.69 -13.12
C ILE A 281 26.66 4.25 -14.38
N SER A 282 27.42 4.89 -15.28
CA SER A 282 26.85 5.47 -16.51
C SER A 282 26.21 4.42 -17.43
N VAL A 283 26.82 3.24 -17.50
CA VAL A 283 26.32 2.12 -18.30
C VAL A 283 25.09 1.49 -17.65
N SER A 284 25.08 1.39 -16.32
CA SER A 284 23.92 0.93 -15.55
C SER A 284 22.71 1.86 -15.75
N GLU A 285 22.92 3.18 -15.66
CA GLU A 285 21.90 4.20 -15.96
C GLU A 285 21.38 4.04 -17.39
N LEU A 286 22.27 3.88 -18.37
CA LEU A 286 21.89 3.70 -19.77
C LEU A 286 21.06 2.43 -19.99
N ARG A 287 21.42 1.31 -19.36
CA ARG A 287 20.65 0.05 -19.43
C ARG A 287 19.25 0.22 -18.84
N ALA A 288 19.14 0.82 -17.66
CA ALA A 288 17.84 1.08 -17.04
C ALA A 288 16.93 1.94 -17.94
N LEU A 289 17.49 2.93 -18.64
CA LEU A 289 16.73 3.74 -19.60
C LEU A 289 16.29 2.95 -20.84
N TYR A 290 17.12 2.03 -21.36
CA TYR A 290 16.72 1.15 -22.47
C TYR A 290 15.62 0.17 -22.07
N GLU A 291 15.73 -0.43 -20.88
CA GLU A 291 14.66 -1.27 -20.32
C GLU A 291 13.36 -0.47 -20.21
N LYS A 292 13.42 0.75 -19.65
CA LYS A 292 12.26 1.64 -19.57
C LYS A 292 11.71 1.99 -20.94
N ARG A 293 12.55 2.18 -21.96
CA ARG A 293 12.09 2.41 -23.34
C ARG A 293 11.38 1.19 -23.92
N ILE A 294 11.87 -0.02 -23.67
CA ILE A 294 11.19 -1.25 -24.10
C ILE A 294 9.81 -1.33 -23.45
N GLU A 295 9.71 -1.05 -22.15
CA GLU A 295 8.42 -0.94 -21.45
C GLU A 295 7.53 0.16 -22.04
N LEU A 296 8.06 1.31 -22.42
CA LEU A 296 7.26 2.38 -23.04
C LEU A 296 6.86 2.05 -24.49
N ALA A 297 7.64 1.25 -25.21
CA ALA A 297 7.40 0.92 -26.62
C ALA A 297 6.27 -0.10 -26.80
N SER A 298 5.89 -0.84 -25.76
CA SER A 298 4.71 -1.71 -25.79
C SER A 298 3.40 -0.92 -25.72
N ILE A 299 3.42 0.28 -25.11
CA ILE A 299 2.23 1.09 -24.82
C ILE A 299 2.16 2.41 -25.60
N TYR A 300 3.27 2.87 -26.17
CA TYR A 300 3.32 4.12 -26.89
C TYR A 300 3.88 3.99 -28.30
N THR A 301 3.29 4.73 -29.23
CA THR A 301 3.83 4.91 -30.57
C THR A 301 5.21 5.59 -30.50
N PRO A 302 6.12 5.33 -31.46
CA PRO A 302 7.46 5.93 -31.51
C PRO A 302 7.51 7.46 -31.34
N ASP A 303 6.47 8.18 -31.79
CA ASP A 303 6.40 9.65 -31.76
C ASP A 303 5.70 10.25 -30.54
N SER A 304 5.26 9.44 -29.57
CA SER A 304 4.57 9.91 -28.37
C SER A 304 5.47 10.81 -27.49
N GLU A 305 4.86 11.66 -26.66
CA GLU A 305 5.62 12.52 -25.75
C GLU A 305 6.49 11.73 -24.76
N PRO A 306 6.00 10.67 -24.08
CA PRO A 306 6.83 9.82 -23.23
C PRO A 306 7.97 9.14 -23.98
N MET A 307 7.73 8.73 -25.24
CA MET A 307 8.74 8.09 -26.07
C MET A 307 9.84 9.08 -26.50
N ARG A 308 9.47 10.33 -26.79
CA ARG A 308 10.46 11.40 -27.05
C ARG A 308 11.30 11.69 -25.82
N GLU A 309 10.69 11.75 -24.65
CA GLU A 309 11.41 12.04 -23.41
C GLU A 309 12.40 10.91 -23.05
N ILE A 310 11.99 9.64 -23.12
CA ILE A 310 12.92 8.54 -22.87
C ILE A 310 14.05 8.50 -23.91
N ASN A 311 13.76 8.78 -25.19
CA ASN A 311 14.80 8.85 -26.23
C ASN A 311 15.77 10.01 -25.99
N ARG A 312 15.30 11.15 -25.46
CA ARG A 312 16.14 12.28 -25.03
C ARG A 312 17.06 11.86 -23.88
N LEU A 313 16.52 11.20 -22.86
CA LEU A 313 17.29 10.70 -21.71
C LEU A 313 18.34 9.67 -22.15
N ILE A 314 17.97 8.71 -23.00
CA ILE A 314 18.90 7.73 -23.58
C ILE A 314 20.01 8.43 -24.35
N SER A 315 19.69 9.44 -25.16
CA SER A 315 20.69 10.18 -25.93
C SER A 315 21.68 10.91 -25.02
N GLN A 316 21.20 11.49 -23.91
CA GLN A 316 22.04 12.14 -22.92
C GLN A 316 22.94 11.15 -22.17
N ALA A 317 22.38 10.04 -21.67
CA ALA A 317 23.13 8.99 -21.00
C ALA A 317 24.19 8.39 -21.94
N ARG A 318 23.82 8.13 -23.20
CA ARG A 318 24.74 7.65 -24.24
C ARG A 318 25.87 8.64 -24.49
N ALA A 319 25.58 9.95 -24.57
CA ALA A 319 26.62 10.97 -24.72
C ALA A 319 27.58 11.02 -23.53
N LYS A 320 27.07 10.87 -22.29
CA LYS A 320 27.91 10.78 -21.08
C LYS A 320 28.84 9.57 -21.14
N SER A 321 28.32 8.37 -21.44
CA SER A 321 29.13 7.16 -21.55
C SER A 321 30.17 7.26 -22.68
N HIS A 322 29.81 7.84 -23.83
CA HIS A 322 30.76 8.10 -24.92
C HIS A 322 31.86 9.08 -24.52
N GLY A 323 31.51 10.16 -23.82
CA GLY A 323 32.49 11.12 -23.30
C GLY A 323 33.54 10.42 -22.43
N ARG A 324 33.11 9.51 -21.55
CA ARG A 324 34.01 8.71 -20.71
C ARG A 324 34.89 7.76 -21.52
N LEU A 325 34.29 7.00 -22.45
CA LEU A 325 35.04 6.10 -23.34
C LEU A 325 36.10 6.83 -24.15
N ASN A 326 35.77 8.02 -24.67
CA ASN A 326 36.70 8.85 -25.42
C ASN A 326 37.84 9.36 -24.54
N SER A 327 37.56 9.73 -23.28
CA SER A 327 38.60 10.10 -22.32
C SER A 327 39.56 8.95 -22.04
N TYR A 328 39.06 7.72 -21.82
CA TYR A 328 39.96 6.56 -21.65
C TYR A 328 40.77 6.26 -22.90
N ALA A 329 40.13 6.29 -24.08
CA ALA A 329 40.81 6.08 -25.35
C ALA A 329 41.92 7.12 -25.57
N SER A 330 41.67 8.39 -25.25
CA SER A 330 42.66 9.46 -25.29
C SER A 330 43.81 9.20 -24.31
N ASN A 331 43.51 8.83 -23.07
CA ASN A 331 44.53 8.55 -22.05
C ASN A 331 45.42 7.37 -22.45
N TYR A 332 44.82 6.25 -22.87
CA TYR A 332 45.58 5.09 -23.37
C TYR A 332 46.39 5.43 -24.62
N GLY A 333 45.83 6.24 -25.53
CA GLY A 333 46.56 6.73 -26.72
C GLY A 333 47.78 7.56 -26.35
N GLN A 334 47.69 8.44 -25.36
CA GLN A 334 48.82 9.23 -24.85
C GLN A 334 49.88 8.35 -24.17
N GLU A 335 49.46 7.35 -23.38
CA GLU A 335 50.39 6.39 -22.78
C GLU A 335 51.11 5.54 -23.83
N ILE A 336 50.39 5.05 -24.84
CA ILE A 336 50.97 4.31 -25.97
C ILE A 336 51.99 5.19 -26.72
N ALA A 337 51.66 6.47 -26.97
CA ALA A 337 52.60 7.39 -27.61
C ALA A 337 53.88 7.60 -26.78
N ARG A 338 53.74 7.71 -25.45
CA ARG A 338 54.89 7.80 -24.53
C ARG A 338 55.71 6.51 -24.52
N ILE A 339 55.07 5.34 -24.52
CA ILE A 339 55.75 4.05 -24.58
C ILE A 339 56.49 3.89 -25.91
N ASN A 340 55.87 4.22 -27.04
CA ASN A 340 56.52 4.19 -28.35
C ASN A 340 57.76 5.09 -28.40
N LYS A 341 57.70 6.28 -27.79
CA LYS A 341 58.87 7.15 -27.66
C LYS A 341 59.99 6.50 -26.86
N ASN A 342 59.68 5.92 -25.69
CA ASN A 342 60.66 5.23 -24.87
C ASN A 342 61.26 3.99 -25.55
N ILE A 343 60.46 3.27 -26.35
CA ILE A 343 60.94 2.14 -27.15
C ILE A 343 61.90 2.63 -28.23
N ALA A 344 61.55 3.70 -28.97
CA ALA A 344 62.43 4.27 -30.00
C ALA A 344 63.76 4.79 -29.42
N GLU A 345 63.73 5.39 -28.23
CA GLU A 345 64.94 5.81 -27.50
C GLU A 345 65.82 4.60 -27.11
N ALA A 346 65.22 3.54 -26.58
CA ALA A 346 65.93 2.31 -26.22
C ALA A 346 66.44 1.53 -27.45
N GLU A 347 65.72 1.54 -28.56
CA GLU A 347 66.14 0.93 -29.82
C GLU A 347 67.30 1.68 -30.49
N ALA A 348 67.37 3.01 -30.33
CA ALA A 348 68.50 3.81 -30.82
C ALA A 348 69.81 3.42 -30.12
N GLU A 349 69.75 3.00 -28.85
CA GLU A 349 70.90 2.47 -28.10
C GLU A 349 71.35 1.09 -28.60
N LEU A 350 70.55 0.38 -29.42
CA LEU A 350 70.88 -0.93 -30.00
C LEU A 350 71.49 -0.86 -31.41
N ILE A 351 71.76 0.34 -31.93
CA ILE A 351 72.31 0.55 -33.29
C ILE A 351 73.68 -0.12 -33.49
N HIS A 352 74.46 -0.32 -32.41
CA HIS A 352 75.76 -1.02 -32.46
C HIS A 352 75.65 -2.51 -32.79
N LEU A 353 74.45 -3.11 -32.71
CA LEU A 353 74.27 -4.51 -33.02
C LEU A 353 74.28 -4.78 -34.55
N PRO A 354 74.90 -5.89 -34.99
CA PRO A 354 74.83 -6.35 -36.37
C PRO A 354 73.39 -6.53 -36.85
N GLU A 355 73.13 -6.22 -38.13
CA GLU A 355 71.78 -6.24 -38.71
C GLU A 355 71.05 -7.58 -38.54
N ASN A 356 71.76 -8.70 -38.71
CA ASN A 356 71.21 -10.04 -38.55
C ASN A 356 70.79 -10.33 -37.10
N GLN A 357 71.50 -9.77 -36.13
CA GLN A 357 71.23 -9.95 -34.70
C GLN A 357 70.03 -9.11 -34.27
N ARG A 358 69.88 -7.89 -34.80
CA ARG A 358 68.69 -7.05 -34.61
C ARG A 358 67.44 -7.71 -35.19
N LYS A 359 67.49 -8.21 -36.42
CA LYS A 359 66.38 -8.93 -37.06
C LYS A 359 65.94 -10.16 -36.27
N TYR A 360 66.88 -10.91 -35.69
CA TYR A 360 66.57 -12.03 -34.81
C TYR A 360 65.83 -11.58 -33.54
N ILE A 361 66.36 -10.55 -32.86
CA ILE A 361 65.78 -9.98 -31.64
C ILE A 361 64.37 -9.45 -31.90
N ASP A 362 64.14 -8.77 -33.03
CA ASP A 362 62.84 -8.22 -33.39
C ASP A 362 61.78 -9.32 -33.55
N ILE A 363 62.11 -10.40 -34.26
CA ILE A 363 61.20 -11.52 -34.49
C ILE A 363 60.99 -12.34 -33.21
N GLU A 364 62.04 -12.57 -32.42
CA GLU A 364 61.93 -13.26 -31.12
C GLU A 364 61.05 -12.47 -30.14
N ARG A 365 61.23 -11.14 -30.10
CA ARG A 365 60.41 -10.21 -29.34
C ARG A 365 58.95 -10.25 -29.79
N GLU A 366 58.70 -10.14 -31.11
CA GLU A 366 57.35 -10.21 -31.67
C GLU A 366 56.66 -11.53 -31.30
N TYR A 367 57.36 -12.66 -31.46
CA TYR A 367 56.86 -13.98 -31.05
C TYR A 367 56.51 -14.00 -29.56
N LYS A 368 57.42 -13.51 -28.70
CA LYS A 368 57.24 -13.57 -27.24
C LYS A 368 56.07 -12.69 -26.76
N ILE A 369 55.86 -11.55 -27.41
CA ILE A 369 54.72 -10.66 -27.15
C ILE A 369 53.41 -11.35 -27.52
N ILE A 370 53.34 -11.95 -28.71
CA ILE A 370 52.14 -12.64 -29.17
C ILE A 370 51.85 -13.88 -28.30
N GLU A 371 52.88 -14.64 -27.92
CA GLU A 371 52.78 -15.78 -27.01
C GLU A 371 52.22 -15.36 -25.65
N THR A 372 52.77 -14.30 -25.06
CA THR A 372 52.31 -13.77 -23.77
C THR A 372 50.86 -13.30 -23.87
N THR A 373 50.52 -12.57 -24.94
CA THR A 373 49.15 -12.10 -25.20
C THR A 373 48.16 -13.25 -25.33
N TYR A 374 48.53 -14.29 -26.07
CA TYR A 374 47.73 -15.50 -26.24
C TYR A 374 47.47 -16.17 -24.88
N ASN A 375 48.51 -16.34 -24.07
CA ASN A 375 48.38 -16.91 -22.72
C ASN A 375 47.53 -16.04 -21.80
N THR A 376 47.65 -14.71 -21.84
CA THR A 376 46.78 -13.80 -21.07
C THR A 376 45.32 -13.93 -21.48
N LEU A 377 45.03 -13.99 -22.78
CA LEU A 377 43.66 -14.18 -23.28
C LEU A 377 43.10 -15.56 -22.90
N LEU A 378 43.93 -16.62 -22.91
CA LEU A 378 43.55 -17.94 -22.42
C LEU A 378 43.22 -17.91 -20.92
N THR A 379 44.01 -17.23 -20.09
CA THR A 379 43.70 -17.04 -18.67
C THR A 379 42.38 -16.30 -18.49
N LYS A 380 42.15 -15.23 -19.25
CA LYS A 380 40.88 -14.46 -19.22
C LYS A 380 39.69 -15.29 -19.70
N GLN A 381 39.90 -16.16 -20.68
CA GLN A 381 38.90 -17.12 -21.15
C GLN A 381 38.53 -18.09 -20.03
N ALA A 382 39.53 -18.69 -19.37
CA ALA A 382 39.32 -19.61 -18.25
C ALA A 382 38.60 -18.92 -17.08
N GLU A 383 39.02 -17.71 -16.69
CA GLU A 383 38.33 -16.89 -15.68
C GLU A 383 36.86 -16.67 -16.04
N SER A 384 36.57 -16.29 -17.29
CA SER A 384 35.20 -16.01 -17.75
C SER A 384 34.36 -17.30 -17.86
N GLN A 385 34.95 -18.43 -18.23
CA GLN A 385 34.31 -19.74 -18.23
C GLN A 385 33.95 -20.17 -16.80
N ILE A 386 34.85 -19.95 -15.83
CA ILE A 386 34.60 -20.24 -14.42
C ILE A 386 33.46 -19.35 -13.90
N ARG A 387 33.43 -18.06 -14.22
CA ARG A 387 32.32 -17.17 -13.85
C ARG A 387 31.00 -17.64 -14.44
N LEU A 388 30.98 -17.99 -15.72
CA LEU A 388 29.77 -18.49 -16.37
C LEU A 388 29.31 -19.85 -15.79
N ALA A 389 30.24 -20.75 -15.45
CA ALA A 389 29.92 -22.04 -14.86
C ALA A 389 29.45 -21.94 -13.41
N THR A 390 29.97 -20.98 -12.65
CA THR A 390 29.57 -20.74 -11.26
C THR A 390 28.31 -19.89 -11.15
N SER A 391 28.05 -18.99 -12.11
CA SER A 391 26.85 -18.17 -12.30
C SER A 391 26.06 -17.97 -10.99
N LYS A 392 26.62 -17.15 -10.11
CA LYS A 392 25.99 -16.73 -8.85
C LYS A 392 25.56 -15.26 -8.99
N SER A 393 24.46 -14.93 -8.32
CA SER A 393 24.08 -13.54 -8.13
C SER A 393 24.99 -12.88 -7.10
N ASP A 394 25.26 -11.59 -7.27
CA ASP A 394 25.95 -10.77 -6.29
C ASP A 394 25.07 -10.45 -5.06
N LEU A 395 23.80 -10.86 -5.10
CA LEU A 395 22.85 -10.72 -4.01
C LEU A 395 22.80 -11.99 -3.17
N THR A 396 22.86 -11.84 -1.84
CA THR A 396 22.69 -12.93 -0.88
C THR A 396 21.61 -12.56 0.11
N ILE A 397 20.73 -13.51 0.42
CA ILE A 397 19.72 -13.35 1.47
C ILE A 397 20.42 -13.55 2.81
N ILE A 398 20.45 -12.49 3.63
CA ILE A 398 20.96 -12.56 5.00
C ILE A 398 19.86 -13.12 5.91
N ASP A 399 18.74 -12.39 6.02
CA ASP A 399 17.59 -12.77 6.81
C ASP A 399 16.33 -12.88 5.93
N PRO A 400 15.78 -14.10 5.72
CA PRO A 400 14.53 -14.27 4.99
C PRO A 400 13.34 -13.81 5.85
N ALA A 401 12.28 -13.32 5.18
CA ALA A 401 11.06 -12.94 5.86
C ALA A 401 10.40 -14.17 6.52
N LYS A 402 9.97 -14.02 7.78
CA LYS A 402 9.31 -15.07 8.56
C LYS A 402 8.15 -14.49 9.36
N ASP A 403 7.13 -15.32 9.59
CA ASP A 403 6.10 -15.04 10.58
C ASP A 403 6.62 -15.40 11.98
N LEU A 404 6.87 -14.38 12.80
CA LEU A 404 7.32 -14.53 14.19
C LEU A 404 6.17 -14.41 15.21
N GLY A 405 4.90 -14.44 14.76
CA GLY A 405 3.74 -14.18 15.62
C GLY A 405 3.54 -12.69 15.92
N GLN A 406 3.95 -11.82 14.99
CA GLN A 406 3.80 -10.38 15.12
C GLN A 406 2.33 -9.95 15.16
N GLY A 407 2.01 -9.02 16.06
CA GLY A 407 0.66 -8.51 16.24
C GLY A 407 0.21 -7.59 15.10
N PRO A 408 -1.11 -7.28 15.01
CA PRO A 408 -1.63 -6.36 14.00
C PRO A 408 -1.06 -4.95 14.15
N ILE A 409 -0.68 -4.32 13.04
CA ILE A 409 -0.14 -2.94 12.99
C ILE A 409 -1.25 -1.90 13.22
N GLY A 410 -2.51 -2.23 12.91
CA GLY A 410 -3.68 -1.40 13.20
C GLY A 410 -5.00 -2.11 12.84
N PRO A 411 -6.16 -1.46 13.06
CA PRO A 411 -6.38 -0.24 13.85
C PRO A 411 -6.33 -0.51 15.36
N ASN A 412 -6.16 0.55 16.17
CA ASN A 412 -6.15 0.42 17.63
C ASN A 412 -7.56 0.08 18.16
N VAL A 413 -7.84 -1.22 18.25
CA VAL A 413 -9.11 -1.77 18.72
C VAL A 413 -9.46 -1.31 20.14
N THR A 414 -8.47 -0.96 20.96
CA THR A 414 -8.69 -0.49 22.34
C THR A 414 -9.33 0.89 22.36
N MET A 415 -8.83 1.81 21.53
CA MET A 415 -9.41 3.15 21.41
C MET A 415 -10.85 3.10 20.90
N PHE A 416 -11.11 2.27 19.88
CA PHE A 416 -12.45 2.12 19.31
C PHE A 416 -13.44 1.52 20.32
N LYS A 417 -13.02 0.52 21.10
CA LYS A 417 -13.82 -0.05 22.19
C LYS A 417 -14.24 1.01 23.22
N TYR A 418 -13.30 1.85 23.67
CA TYR A 418 -13.64 2.93 24.60
C TYR A 418 -14.55 3.98 23.97
N GLY A 419 -14.36 4.29 22.68
CA GLY A 419 -15.27 5.18 21.94
C GLY A 419 -16.72 4.68 21.92
N ILE A 420 -16.93 3.39 21.64
CA ILE A 420 -18.27 2.77 21.68
C ILE A 420 -18.87 2.84 23.08
N ILE A 421 -18.10 2.50 24.12
CA ILE A 421 -18.58 2.49 25.51
C ILE A 421 -19.01 3.90 25.94
N ILE A 422 -18.19 4.92 25.67
CA ILE A 422 -18.49 6.31 26.00
C ILE A 422 -19.71 6.80 25.20
N GLY A 423 -19.75 6.51 23.90
CA GLY A 423 -20.88 6.87 23.04
C GLY A 423 -22.19 6.27 23.54
N LEU A 424 -22.21 4.98 23.87
CA LEU A 424 -23.40 4.30 24.38
C LEU A 424 -23.85 4.86 25.75
N MET A 425 -22.91 5.29 26.59
CA MET A 425 -23.22 5.91 27.89
C MET A 425 -23.79 7.33 27.76
N LEU A 426 -23.36 8.09 26.75
CA LEU A 426 -23.83 9.47 26.54
C LEU A 426 -25.23 9.55 25.92
N ILE A 427 -25.64 8.56 25.14
CA ILE A 427 -26.96 8.56 24.47
C ILE A 427 -28.12 8.67 25.49
N PRO A 428 -28.22 7.85 26.55
CA PRO A 428 -29.29 7.99 27.56
C PRO A 428 -29.28 9.35 28.25
N LEU A 429 -28.09 9.89 28.56
CA LEU A 429 -27.96 11.20 29.18
C LEU A 429 -28.52 12.31 28.27
N LEU A 430 -28.22 12.22 26.97
CA LEU A 430 -28.75 13.14 25.97
C LEU A 430 -30.28 13.04 25.86
N PHE A 431 -30.83 11.83 25.85
CA PHE A 431 -32.28 11.61 25.84
C PHE A 431 -32.97 12.22 27.08
N ILE A 432 -32.39 12.05 28.27
CA ILE A 432 -32.90 12.66 29.50
C ILE A 432 -32.86 14.19 29.40
N LEU A 433 -31.77 14.76 28.90
CA LEU A 433 -31.60 16.21 28.79
C LEU A 433 -32.56 16.83 27.78
N ILE A 434 -32.77 16.19 26.62
CA ILE A 434 -33.78 16.62 25.65
C ILE A 434 -35.19 16.51 26.24
N GLY A 435 -35.47 15.43 26.97
CA GLY A 435 -36.74 15.25 27.68
C GLY A 435 -37.03 16.38 28.65
N GLU A 436 -36.02 16.83 29.40
CA GLU A 436 -36.14 17.96 30.34
C GLU A 436 -36.33 19.29 29.62
N LEU A 437 -35.59 19.54 28.52
CA LEU A 437 -35.73 20.78 27.74
C LEU A 437 -37.10 20.94 27.08
N LEU A 438 -37.77 19.83 26.74
CA LEU A 438 -39.11 19.83 26.16
C LEU A 438 -40.22 19.83 27.23
N ASP A 439 -39.90 19.64 28.52
CA ASP A 439 -40.89 19.64 29.59
C ASP A 439 -41.28 21.08 29.98
N SER A 440 -42.50 21.49 29.60
CA SER A 440 -43.05 22.81 29.92
C SER A 440 -43.85 22.85 31.23
N LYS A 441 -43.77 21.81 32.07
CA LYS A 441 -44.51 21.75 33.35
C LYS A 441 -43.82 22.57 34.44
N VAL A 442 -44.62 23.31 35.20
CA VAL A 442 -44.14 24.01 36.41
C VAL A 442 -43.96 22.99 37.53
N ARG A 443 -42.73 22.82 38.01
CA ARG A 443 -42.37 21.81 39.02
C ARG A 443 -41.96 22.41 40.36
N SER A 444 -41.58 23.69 40.37
CA SER A 444 -41.08 24.36 41.57
C SER A 444 -41.89 25.60 41.95
N ILE A 445 -42.07 25.81 43.25
CA ILE A 445 -42.65 27.05 43.81
C ILE A 445 -41.83 28.27 43.36
N LYS A 446 -40.50 28.13 43.23
CA LYS A 446 -39.59 29.20 42.81
C LYS A 446 -39.84 29.64 41.36
N GLU A 447 -40.23 28.73 40.47
CA GLU A 447 -40.65 29.06 39.10
C GLU A 447 -41.93 29.89 39.12
N VAL A 448 -42.91 29.52 39.96
CA VAL A 448 -44.16 30.27 40.12
C VAL A 448 -43.90 31.69 40.64
N THR A 449 -43.10 31.84 41.70
CA THR A 449 -42.85 33.15 42.33
C THR A 449 -41.90 34.04 41.53
N SER A 450 -41.08 33.47 40.64
CA SER A 450 -40.20 34.25 39.75
C SER A 450 -40.94 34.77 38.50
N VAL A 451 -41.94 34.03 38.01
CA VAL A 451 -42.75 34.42 36.85
C VAL A 451 -43.95 35.29 37.26
N LEU A 452 -44.61 34.99 38.38
CA LEU A 452 -45.79 35.72 38.85
C LEU A 452 -45.44 36.70 39.97
N LYS A 453 -45.87 37.96 39.82
CA LYS A 453 -45.74 39.01 40.86
C LYS A 453 -46.86 38.95 41.91
N ILE A 454 -47.39 37.75 42.21
CA ILE A 454 -48.54 37.55 43.10
C ILE A 454 -48.04 36.89 44.39
N PRO A 455 -48.46 37.33 45.59
CA PRO A 455 -48.06 36.70 46.83
C PRO A 455 -48.54 35.25 46.91
N LEU A 456 -47.63 34.34 47.25
CA LEU A 456 -47.96 32.94 47.48
C LEU A 456 -48.73 32.79 48.80
N LEU A 457 -50.02 32.44 48.69
CA LEU A 457 -50.91 32.31 49.84
C LEU A 457 -50.69 31.02 50.66
N GLY A 458 -50.24 29.96 50.01
CA GLY A 458 -49.91 28.68 50.64
C GLY A 458 -49.72 27.57 49.60
N VAL A 459 -49.05 26.49 50.00
CA VAL A 459 -48.77 25.32 49.14
C VAL A 459 -49.52 24.12 49.69
N ILE A 460 -50.40 23.54 48.89
CA ILE A 460 -51.21 22.39 49.28
C ILE A 460 -50.64 21.15 48.61
N GLY A 461 -50.20 20.18 49.43
CA GLY A 461 -49.70 18.89 48.94
C GLY A 461 -50.82 18.03 48.33
N LYS A 462 -50.43 17.03 47.54
CA LYS A 462 -51.39 16.07 46.96
C LYS A 462 -52.00 15.22 48.07
N SER A 463 -53.34 15.22 48.16
CA SER A 463 -54.07 14.35 49.09
C SER A 463 -54.15 12.93 48.55
N SER A 464 -53.90 11.94 49.41
CA SER A 464 -54.23 10.54 49.18
C SER A 464 -55.66 10.19 49.61
N HIS A 465 -56.38 11.15 50.20
CA HIS A 465 -57.75 10.96 50.67
C HIS A 465 -58.73 10.91 49.49
N HIS A 466 -59.68 9.98 49.53
CA HIS A 466 -60.63 9.74 48.43
C HIS A 466 -61.71 10.81 48.32
N ASN A 467 -62.06 11.47 49.44
CA ASN A 467 -63.07 12.53 49.51
C ASN A 467 -62.43 13.93 49.52
N ASN A 468 -63.16 14.92 49.00
CA ASN A 468 -62.72 16.32 48.93
C ASN A 468 -62.76 17.05 50.30
N LEU A 469 -63.33 16.44 51.35
CA LEU A 469 -63.52 17.03 52.69
C LEU A 469 -62.35 16.79 53.66
N THR A 470 -61.10 16.78 53.17
CA THR A 470 -59.90 16.44 53.95
C THR A 470 -59.77 17.21 55.27
N VAL A 471 -60.10 18.51 55.31
CA VAL A 471 -60.01 19.34 56.53
C VAL A 471 -61.02 18.94 57.61
N LEU A 472 -62.21 18.51 57.21
CA LEU A 472 -63.25 18.09 58.15
C LEU A 472 -63.03 16.66 58.64
N GLU A 473 -62.64 15.77 57.74
CA GLU A 473 -62.50 14.34 58.03
C GLU A 473 -61.14 13.99 58.64
N GLN A 474 -60.08 14.72 58.29
CA GLN A 474 -58.72 14.51 58.80
C GLN A 474 -58.09 15.80 59.35
N PRO A 475 -58.66 16.42 60.39
CA PRO A 475 -58.28 17.75 60.85
C PRO A 475 -56.84 17.86 61.39
N LYS A 476 -56.16 16.74 61.69
CA LYS A 476 -54.76 16.70 62.16
C LYS A 476 -53.75 16.38 61.04
N SER A 477 -54.20 16.29 59.78
CA SER A 477 -53.32 15.98 58.64
C SER A 477 -52.44 17.17 58.24
N SER A 478 -51.30 16.89 57.61
CA SER A 478 -50.41 17.92 57.06
C SER A 478 -51.10 18.81 56.02
N ILE A 479 -52.08 18.26 55.29
CA ILE A 479 -52.90 19.01 54.33
C ILE A 479 -53.83 19.98 55.07
N SER A 480 -54.41 19.56 56.19
CA SER A 480 -55.23 20.45 57.02
C SER A 480 -54.42 21.59 57.62
N GLU A 481 -53.20 21.33 58.06
CA GLU A 481 -52.25 22.37 58.48
C GLU A 481 -51.91 23.33 57.33
N ALA A 482 -51.70 22.83 56.10
CA ALA A 482 -51.48 23.68 54.94
C ALA A 482 -52.67 24.62 54.68
N PHE A 483 -53.91 24.13 54.79
CA PHE A 483 -55.11 24.98 54.69
C PHE A 483 -55.26 25.96 55.88
N ARG A 484 -54.82 25.60 57.09
CA ARG A 484 -54.72 26.56 58.21
C ARG A 484 -53.71 27.66 57.91
N GLY A 485 -52.60 27.33 57.24
CA GLY A 485 -51.62 28.28 56.71
C GLY A 485 -52.24 29.24 55.68
N VAL A 486 -52.97 28.71 54.70
CA VAL A 486 -53.72 29.52 53.71
C VAL A 486 -54.71 30.46 54.40
N ARG A 487 -55.43 29.99 55.42
CA ARG A 487 -56.34 30.82 56.23
C ARG A 487 -55.60 31.96 56.94
N ALA A 488 -54.45 31.68 57.54
CA ALA A 488 -53.64 32.71 58.17
C ALA A 488 -53.15 33.73 57.12
N GLY A 489 -52.72 33.27 55.95
CA GLY A 489 -52.35 34.10 54.80
C GLY A 489 -53.47 35.02 54.34
N LEU A 490 -54.70 34.50 54.23
CA LEU A 490 -55.88 35.28 53.83
C LEU A 490 -56.17 36.43 54.81
N ARG A 491 -55.86 36.25 56.09
CA ARG A 491 -56.05 37.31 57.10
C ARG A 491 -55.21 38.55 56.81
N PHE A 492 -54.03 38.40 56.20
CA PHE A 492 -53.19 39.53 55.79
C PHE A 492 -53.70 40.26 54.54
N LEU A 493 -54.54 39.60 53.72
CA LEU A 493 -55.14 40.21 52.53
C LEU A 493 -56.43 40.99 52.83
N TYR A 494 -57.05 40.74 53.99
CA TYR A 494 -58.28 41.42 54.39
C TYR A 494 -58.03 42.49 55.44
N LYS A 495 -58.64 43.67 55.26
CA LYS A 495 -58.73 44.69 56.32
C LYS A 495 -59.76 44.24 57.37
N GLU A 496 -59.40 44.23 58.65
CA GLU A 496 -60.33 43.95 59.77
C GLU A 496 -61.23 45.18 60.04
N ASP A 497 -62.20 45.41 59.14
CA ASP A 497 -63.13 46.56 59.16
C ASP A 497 -64.58 46.17 59.51
N GLY A 498 -64.78 44.95 60.03
CA GLY A 498 -66.09 44.42 60.43
C GLY A 498 -67.04 44.05 59.28
N LYS A 499 -66.63 44.21 58.01
CA LYS A 499 -67.47 43.88 56.84
C LYS A 499 -67.34 42.40 56.43
N SER A 500 -68.41 41.87 55.85
CA SER A 500 -68.41 40.55 55.18
C SER A 500 -67.37 40.52 54.05
N LYS A 501 -66.61 39.43 53.95
CA LYS A 501 -65.55 39.25 52.95
C LYS A 501 -65.99 38.25 51.90
N VAL A 502 -65.76 38.57 50.63
CA VAL A 502 -66.06 37.69 49.49
C VAL A 502 -64.73 37.21 48.90
N LEU A 503 -64.56 35.89 48.76
CA LEU A 503 -63.40 35.26 48.14
C LEU A 503 -63.84 34.49 46.90
N LEU A 504 -63.27 34.85 45.74
CA LEU A 504 -63.42 34.06 44.52
C LEU A 504 -62.21 33.13 44.37
N VAL A 505 -62.46 31.83 44.25
CA VAL A 505 -61.44 30.82 43.96
C VAL A 505 -61.57 30.40 42.49
N THR A 506 -60.54 30.65 41.70
CA THR A 506 -60.48 30.30 40.27
C THR A 506 -59.09 29.76 39.91
N SER A 507 -58.93 29.28 38.67
CA SER A 507 -57.69 28.72 38.18
C SER A 507 -57.67 28.73 36.64
N SER A 508 -56.47 28.68 36.07
CA SER A 508 -56.19 28.89 34.66
C SER A 508 -56.75 27.79 33.76
N VAL A 509 -56.79 26.54 34.23
CA VAL A 509 -57.32 25.39 33.47
C VAL A 509 -58.24 24.49 34.30
N GLY A 510 -59.00 23.63 33.63
CA GLY A 510 -59.80 22.60 34.30
C GLY A 510 -58.92 21.56 34.99
N GLY A 511 -59.27 21.14 36.20
CA GLY A 511 -58.57 20.05 36.91
C GLY A 511 -57.51 20.47 37.94
N GLU A 512 -57.23 21.76 38.13
CA GLU A 512 -56.22 22.25 39.10
C GLU A 512 -56.69 22.24 40.57
N GLY A 513 -57.84 21.62 40.88
CA GLY A 513 -58.30 21.47 42.27
C GLY A 513 -59.05 22.66 42.87
N LYS A 514 -59.59 23.59 42.05
CA LYS A 514 -60.43 24.74 42.50
C LYS A 514 -61.50 24.36 43.52
N THR A 515 -62.29 23.34 43.22
CA THR A 515 -63.39 22.86 44.07
C THR A 515 -62.86 22.32 45.40
N TYR A 516 -61.81 21.50 45.35
CA TYR A 516 -61.14 20.95 46.53
C TYR A 516 -60.59 22.06 47.44
N ALA A 517 -59.91 23.06 46.86
CA ALA A 517 -59.39 24.20 47.62
C ALA A 517 -60.53 25.02 48.24
N SER A 518 -61.60 25.29 47.50
CA SER A 518 -62.75 26.07 47.97
C SER A 518 -63.46 25.40 49.15
N ILE A 519 -63.69 24.09 49.06
CA ILE A 519 -64.30 23.27 50.11
C ILE A 519 -63.46 23.34 51.38
N ASN A 520 -62.16 23.04 51.28
CA ASN A 520 -61.29 22.96 52.46
C ASN A 520 -60.98 24.34 53.08
N ILE A 521 -60.91 25.41 52.27
CA ILE A 521 -60.82 26.79 52.78
C ILE A 521 -62.10 27.15 53.54
N ALA A 522 -63.28 26.82 53.01
CA ALA A 522 -64.54 27.04 53.70
C ALA A 522 -64.62 26.24 55.01
N SER A 523 -64.18 24.98 54.99
CA SER A 523 -64.11 24.13 56.18
C SER A 523 -63.19 24.69 57.26
N VAL A 524 -61.98 25.17 56.91
CA VAL A 524 -61.03 25.69 57.91
C VAL A 524 -61.46 27.05 58.48
N LEU A 525 -62.19 27.86 57.70
CA LEU A 525 -62.83 29.08 58.18
C LEU A 525 -64.00 28.75 59.11
N GLY A 526 -64.85 27.79 58.74
CA GLY A 526 -65.95 27.29 59.57
C GLY A 526 -65.47 26.73 60.91
N LEU A 527 -64.46 25.86 60.90
CA LEU A 527 -63.83 25.29 62.11
C LEU A 527 -63.20 26.37 63.02
N SER A 528 -62.88 27.55 62.49
CA SER A 528 -62.37 28.68 63.28
C SER A 528 -63.45 29.53 63.95
N GLY A 529 -64.72 29.09 63.87
CA GLY A 529 -65.87 29.79 64.44
C GLY A 529 -66.41 30.92 63.58
N LYS A 530 -65.97 31.06 62.31
CA LYS A 530 -66.50 32.06 61.38
C LYS A 530 -67.74 31.54 60.68
N LYS A 531 -68.82 32.34 60.64
CA LYS A 531 -69.98 32.08 59.79
C LYS A 531 -69.56 32.15 58.32
N THR A 532 -69.46 30.99 57.67
CA THR A 532 -68.86 30.84 56.34
C THR A 532 -69.89 30.23 55.39
N ILE A 533 -70.08 30.84 54.22
CA ILE A 533 -70.96 30.34 53.16
C ILE A 533 -70.08 29.95 51.97
N LEU A 534 -70.18 28.70 51.52
CA LEU A 534 -69.55 28.23 50.29
C LEU A 534 -70.57 28.27 49.15
N LEU A 535 -70.30 29.06 48.13
CA LEU A 535 -71.16 29.19 46.95
C LEU A 535 -70.53 28.50 45.74
N GLY A 536 -71.21 27.47 45.22
CA GLY A 536 -70.81 26.79 43.99
C GLY A 536 -71.24 27.57 42.75
N MET A 537 -70.34 28.41 42.22
CA MET A 537 -70.61 29.22 41.02
C MET A 537 -70.23 28.53 39.70
N ASP A 538 -69.83 27.26 39.73
CA ASP A 538 -69.68 26.42 38.52
C ASP A 538 -71.02 25.76 38.17
N LEU A 539 -71.82 26.48 37.39
CA LEU A 539 -73.14 26.01 36.94
C LEU A 539 -73.07 24.96 35.82
N ARG A 540 -71.90 24.74 35.22
CA ARG A 540 -71.73 23.82 34.09
C ARG A 540 -71.51 22.39 34.55
N LYS A 541 -70.71 22.18 35.60
CA LYS A 541 -70.44 20.86 36.19
C LYS A 541 -70.46 20.95 37.72
N PRO A 542 -71.63 21.16 38.36
CA PRO A 542 -71.72 21.28 39.81
C PRO A 542 -71.32 19.97 40.49
N LYS A 543 -70.36 20.02 41.43
CA LYS A 543 -69.87 18.84 42.18
C LYS A 543 -69.98 18.96 43.70
N ILE A 544 -70.13 20.17 44.24
CA ILE A 544 -70.04 20.46 45.69
C ILE A 544 -71.14 19.78 46.50
N PHE A 545 -72.35 19.64 45.96
CA PHE A 545 -73.48 19.06 46.69
C PHE A 545 -73.26 17.58 47.04
N GLY A 546 -72.61 16.82 46.14
CA GLY A 546 -72.28 15.41 46.36
C GLY A 546 -71.23 15.21 47.44
N ASP A 547 -70.22 16.10 47.53
CA ASP A 547 -69.17 16.04 48.54
C ASP A 547 -69.76 16.21 49.97
N PHE A 548 -70.71 17.12 50.15
CA PHE A 548 -71.38 17.38 51.42
C PHE A 548 -72.61 16.49 51.69
N LYS A 549 -72.94 15.56 50.79
CA LYS A 549 -74.12 14.68 50.87
C LYS A 549 -75.45 15.47 51.03
N ILE A 550 -75.57 16.59 50.33
CA ILE A 550 -76.78 17.42 50.30
C ILE A 550 -77.50 17.30 48.95
N ASP A 551 -78.83 17.47 48.96
CA ASP A 551 -79.62 17.50 47.74
C ASP A 551 -79.45 18.84 47.01
N ASN A 552 -79.50 18.84 45.67
CA ASN A 552 -79.34 20.00 44.79
C ASN A 552 -80.69 20.47 44.20
N LYS A 553 -81.80 20.21 44.91
CA LYS A 553 -83.16 20.57 44.48
C LYS A 553 -83.42 22.09 44.43
N TYR A 554 -82.80 22.84 45.33
CA TYR A 554 -82.83 24.31 45.35
C TYR A 554 -81.41 24.83 45.47
N GLY A 555 -80.95 25.61 44.48
CA GLY A 555 -79.58 26.10 44.42
C GLY A 555 -79.46 27.52 43.89
N ILE A 556 -78.22 27.95 43.66
CA ILE A 556 -77.91 29.30 43.19
C ILE A 556 -78.53 29.62 41.82
N SER A 557 -78.68 28.61 40.94
CA SER A 557 -79.33 28.78 39.64
C SER A 557 -80.81 29.13 39.79
N ASN A 558 -81.52 28.48 40.72
CA ASN A 558 -82.90 28.81 41.04
C ASN A 558 -82.97 30.23 41.62
N TYR A 559 -82.17 30.52 42.65
CA TYR A 559 -82.15 31.82 43.32
C TYR A 559 -81.89 32.99 42.37
N LEU A 560 -81.00 32.83 41.39
CA LEU A 560 -80.69 33.88 40.41
C LEU A 560 -81.77 34.02 39.32
N SER A 561 -82.59 32.99 39.10
CA SER A 561 -83.65 33.01 38.08
C SER A 561 -84.99 33.56 38.59
N GLY A 562 -85.12 33.78 39.90
CA GLY A 562 -86.35 34.23 40.58
C GLY A 562 -87.13 33.08 41.17
#